data_AF-A0A2P5B5N2-F1
#
_entry.id   AF-A0A2P5B5N2-F1
#
_cell.length_a   1.000
_cell.length_b   1.000
_cell.length_c   1.000
_cell.angle_alpha   90.00
_cell.angle_beta   90.00
_cell.angle_gamma   90.00
#
_symmetry.space_group_name_H-M   'P 1'
#
loop_
_entity.id
_entity.type
_entity.pdbx_description
1 polymer ?
#
loop_
_entity_poly.entity_id
_entity_poly.type
_entity_poly.pdbx_seq_one_letter_code
_entity_poly.pdbx_strand_id
1 'polypeptide(L)'
;MMLSFDLHAEKFHFIPLPGAIKPFKSIKVWNDSIAYISSSLYGEGTEPIEMWVTECCSSGVGDLFSWTKYLSIVPQEGILRPLTFWKSDELILEGTVDEFSVSYYLQTQKFRKLVIFGANRIFYLGSYVKSLVSVNGRG
;
A
#
# COMPACT_ATOMS: atom_id res chain seq x y z
N MET A 1 -6.59 -10.36 -9.12
CA MET A 1 -7.80 -9.72 -9.66
C MET A 1 -8.38 -8.80 -8.60
N MET A 2 -8.78 -7.60 -8.99
CA MET A 2 -9.48 -6.63 -8.16
C MET A 2 -10.92 -6.47 -8.70
N LEU A 3 -11.88 -6.35 -7.79
CA LEU A 3 -13.29 -6.15 -8.11
C LEU A 3 -13.65 -4.70 -7.79
N SER A 4 -14.15 -3.96 -8.77
CA SER A 4 -14.69 -2.61 -8.60
C SER A 4 -16.20 -2.63 -8.80
N PHE A 5 -16.93 -1.82 -8.04
CA PHE A 5 -18.37 -1.68 -8.16
C PHE A 5 -18.71 -0.23 -8.50
N ASP A 6 -19.23 -0.01 -9.69
CA ASP A 6 -19.76 1.28 -10.11
C ASP A 6 -21.15 1.47 -9.50
N LEU A 7 -21.27 2.40 -8.56
CA LEU A 7 -22.53 2.72 -7.89
C LEU A 7 -23.55 3.41 -8.81
N HIS A 8 -23.10 4.12 -9.84
CA HIS A 8 -23.97 4.81 -10.78
C HIS A 8 -24.55 3.84 -11.81
N ALA A 9 -23.70 2.93 -12.34
CA ALA A 9 -24.13 1.93 -13.31
C ALA A 9 -24.64 0.62 -12.68
N GLU A 10 -24.50 0.46 -11.36
CA GLU A 10 -24.77 -0.76 -10.58
C GLU A 10 -24.08 -2.01 -11.17
N LYS A 11 -22.84 -1.86 -11.63
CA LYS A 11 -22.10 -2.92 -12.33
C LYS A 11 -20.77 -3.23 -11.66
N PHE A 12 -20.41 -4.50 -11.72
CA PHE A 12 -19.09 -4.97 -11.33
C PHE A 12 -18.13 -4.92 -12.50
N HIS A 13 -16.92 -4.44 -12.23
CA HIS A 13 -15.80 -4.42 -13.16
C HIS A 13 -14.65 -5.25 -12.59
N PHE A 14 -14.05 -6.06 -13.45
CA PHE A 14 -12.85 -6.82 -13.12
C PHE A 14 -11.63 -6.05 -13.59
N ILE A 15 -10.71 -5.80 -12.65
CA ILE A 15 -9.47 -5.09 -12.93
C ILE A 15 -8.33 -6.09 -12.76
N PRO A 16 -7.55 -6.36 -13.83
CA PRO A 16 -6.37 -7.22 -13.71
C PRO A 16 -5.36 -6.55 -12.77
N LEU A 17 -4.68 -7.36 -11.95
CA LEU A 17 -3.59 -6.85 -11.13
C LEU A 17 -2.31 -6.81 -11.97
N PRO A 18 -1.43 -5.83 -11.73
CA PRO A 18 -0.18 -5.73 -12.47
C PRO A 18 0.91 -6.62 -11.88
N GLY A 19 1.91 -6.92 -12.70
CA GLY A 19 3.13 -7.63 -12.29
C GLY A 19 2.87 -9.07 -11.82
N ALA A 20 3.90 -9.65 -11.19
CA ALA A 20 3.81 -10.98 -10.60
C ALA A 20 2.97 -10.96 -9.31
N ILE A 21 2.15 -11.99 -9.12
CA ILE A 21 1.39 -12.16 -7.88
C ILE A 21 2.32 -12.73 -6.82
N LYS A 22 2.74 -11.86 -5.90
CA LYS A 22 3.57 -12.25 -4.75
C LYS A 22 2.71 -12.61 -3.53
N PRO A 23 3.26 -13.37 -2.56
CA PRO A 23 2.52 -13.80 -1.38
C PRO A 23 1.97 -12.62 -0.56
N PHE A 24 2.76 -11.56 -0.38
CA PHE A 24 2.27 -10.33 0.24
C PHE A 24 1.80 -9.38 -0.86
N LYS A 25 0.53 -8.97 -0.75
CA LYS A 25 -0.09 -8.02 -1.65
C LYS A 25 -1.05 -7.14 -0.88
N SER A 26 -1.05 -5.86 -1.19
CA SER A 26 -1.96 -4.89 -0.58
C SER A 26 -2.42 -3.86 -1.59
N ILE A 27 -3.64 -3.38 -1.40
CA ILE A 27 -4.22 -2.26 -2.15
C ILE A 27 -4.39 -1.12 -1.16
N LYS A 28 -3.94 0.08 -1.54
CA LYS A 28 -3.96 1.29 -0.71
C LYS A 28 -4.37 2.48 -1.58
N VAL A 29 -4.91 3.51 -0.96
CA VAL A 29 -5.11 4.82 -1.61
C VAL A 29 -3.83 5.63 -1.43
N TRP A 30 -3.36 6.26 -2.51
CA TRP A 30 -2.17 7.11 -2.52
C TRP A 30 -2.37 8.24 -3.53
N ASN A 31 -2.35 9.50 -3.05
CA ASN A 31 -2.54 10.71 -3.88
C ASN A 31 -3.74 10.60 -4.85
N ASP A 32 -4.92 10.31 -4.31
CA ASP A 32 -6.18 10.12 -5.05
C ASP A 32 -6.15 9.01 -6.12
N SER A 33 -5.11 8.18 -6.12
CA SER A 33 -4.94 7.02 -6.99
C SER A 33 -4.94 5.73 -6.18
N ILE A 34 -5.15 4.60 -6.86
CA ILE A 34 -5.03 3.28 -6.24
C ILE A 34 -3.59 2.81 -6.42
N ALA A 35 -2.95 2.47 -5.31
CA ALA A 35 -1.64 1.85 -5.27
C ALA A 35 -1.78 0.35 -4.96
N TYR A 36 -1.22 -0.49 -5.82
CA TYR A 36 -1.02 -1.90 -5.60
C TYR A 36 0.44 -2.15 -5.22
N ILE A 37 0.66 -2.76 -4.07
CA ILE A 37 1.99 -3.09 -3.57
C ILE A 37 2.11 -4.60 -3.44
N SER A 38 3.16 -5.17 -4.01
CA SER A 38 3.48 -6.60 -3.94
C SER A 38 4.89 -6.83 -3.42
N SER A 39 5.05 -7.82 -2.54
CA SER A 39 6.35 -8.24 -2.02
C SER A 39 6.38 -9.72 -1.67
N SER A 40 7.58 -10.28 -1.65
CA SER A 40 7.80 -11.65 -1.16
C SER A 40 7.70 -11.68 0.36
N LEU A 41 7.42 -12.87 0.91
CA LEU A 41 7.40 -13.10 2.35
C LEU A 41 8.82 -13.50 2.79
N TYR A 42 9.31 -12.86 3.85
CA TYR A 42 10.59 -13.15 4.51
C TYR A 42 11.83 -12.87 3.66
N GLY A 43 12.87 -12.31 4.31
CA GLY A 43 14.10 -11.77 3.70
C GLY A 43 15.01 -12.77 2.96
N GLU A 44 14.50 -13.89 2.49
CA GLU A 44 15.21 -14.82 1.59
C GLU A 44 15.03 -14.47 0.10
N GLY A 45 14.05 -13.62 -0.24
CA GLY A 45 13.84 -13.18 -1.62
C GLY A 45 14.70 -11.98 -1.98
N THR A 46 15.57 -12.12 -3.00
CA THR A 46 16.15 -10.98 -3.76
C THR A 46 15.12 -10.21 -4.57
N GLU A 47 13.85 -10.63 -4.53
CA GLU A 47 12.80 -10.01 -5.30
C GLU A 47 12.40 -8.64 -4.75
N PRO A 48 12.27 -7.62 -5.61
CA PRO A 48 11.93 -6.28 -5.18
C PRO A 48 10.50 -6.19 -4.65
N ILE A 49 10.27 -5.30 -3.68
CA ILE A 49 8.94 -4.78 -3.38
C ILE A 49 8.54 -3.88 -4.55
N GLU A 50 7.47 -4.21 -5.23
CA GLU A 50 6.97 -3.41 -6.35
C GLU A 50 5.74 -2.60 -5.93
N MET A 51 5.68 -1.35 -6.37
CA MET A 51 4.51 -0.50 -6.25
C MET A 51 4.06 -0.09 -7.65
N TRP A 52 2.79 -0.33 -7.92
CA TRP A 52 2.09 0.02 -9.14
C TRP A 52 0.96 0.96 -8.80
N VAL A 53 0.75 1.98 -9.61
CA VAL A 53 -0.28 3.00 -9.38
C VAL A 53 -1.20 3.04 -10.59
N THR A 54 -2.50 3.17 -10.35
CA THR A 54 -3.47 3.39 -11.42
C THR A 54 -3.28 4.79 -11.99
N GLU A 55 -3.16 4.92 -13.30
CA GLU A 55 -3.40 6.19 -13.94
C GLU A 55 -4.92 6.39 -13.97
N CYS A 56 -5.43 7.35 -13.19
CA CYS A 56 -6.84 7.68 -13.26
C CYS A 56 -7.10 8.38 -14.60
N CYS A 57 -7.53 7.63 -15.61
CA CYS A 57 -8.15 8.20 -16.80
C CYS A 57 -9.42 8.92 -16.35
N SER A 58 -9.35 10.23 -16.23
CA SER A 58 -10.44 11.11 -15.80
C SER A 58 -11.53 11.28 -16.87
N SER A 59 -11.51 10.47 -17.93
CA SER A 59 -12.38 10.63 -19.09
C SER A 59 -13.07 9.32 -19.46
N GLY A 60 -14.36 9.22 -19.12
CA GLY A 60 -15.31 8.44 -19.92
C GLY A 60 -15.27 6.92 -19.78
N VAL A 61 -16.48 6.39 -19.68
CA VAL A 61 -16.84 4.97 -19.77
C VAL A 61 -16.05 4.27 -20.89
N GLY A 62 -15.04 3.48 -20.53
CA GLY A 62 -14.31 2.63 -21.47
C GLY A 62 -12.81 2.50 -21.20
N ASP A 63 -12.21 3.44 -20.47
CA ASP A 63 -10.75 3.45 -20.32
C ASP A 63 -10.28 2.39 -19.30
N LEU A 64 -9.52 1.43 -19.82
CA LEU A 64 -8.86 0.36 -19.10
C LEU A 64 -8.10 0.95 -17.89
N PHE A 65 -8.33 0.40 -16.70
CA PHE A 65 -7.45 0.64 -15.56
C PHE A 65 -6.04 0.23 -15.94
N SER A 66 -5.21 1.19 -16.35
CA SER A 66 -3.81 0.99 -16.64
C SER A 66 -3.03 1.09 -15.33
N TRP A 67 -2.06 0.19 -15.18
CA TRP A 67 -1.16 0.19 -14.05
C TRP A 67 0.22 0.63 -14.53
N THR A 68 0.75 1.65 -13.88
CA THR A 68 2.12 2.11 -14.13
C THR A 68 2.99 1.71 -12.95
N LYS A 69 4.13 1.05 -13.24
CA LYS A 69 5.10 0.71 -12.19
C LYS A 69 5.71 2.01 -11.68
N TYR A 70 5.40 2.37 -10.45
CA TYR A 70 5.87 3.60 -9.83
C TYR A 70 7.23 3.38 -9.16
N LEU A 71 7.41 2.26 -8.47
CA LEU A 71 8.61 2.00 -7.69
C LEU A 71 8.96 0.51 -7.63
N SER A 72 10.26 0.24 -7.55
CA SER A 72 10.83 -1.08 -7.30
C SER A 72 11.90 -0.95 -6.20
N ILE A 73 11.60 -1.43 -5.00
CA ILE A 73 12.49 -1.33 -3.84
C ILE A 73 13.17 -2.69 -3.65
N VAL A 74 14.49 -2.74 -3.79
CA VAL A 74 15.25 -3.92 -3.37
C VAL A 74 15.26 -3.97 -1.84
N PRO A 75 14.70 -5.01 -1.20
CA PRO A 75 14.70 -5.10 0.26
C PRO A 75 16.15 -5.13 0.77
N GLN A 76 16.46 -4.26 1.72
CA GLN A 76 17.69 -4.39 2.50
C GLN A 76 17.53 -5.49 3.55
N GLU A 77 18.65 -6.01 4.03
CA GLU A 77 18.65 -7.01 5.10
C GLU A 77 17.81 -6.52 6.28
N GLY A 78 16.86 -7.37 6.69
CA GLY A 78 15.95 -7.10 7.78
C GLY A 78 14.70 -6.28 7.45
N ILE A 79 14.35 -6.10 6.17
CA ILE A 79 13.04 -5.58 5.75
C ILE A 79 12.12 -6.75 5.37
N LEU A 80 10.94 -6.82 5.99
CA LEU A 80 9.96 -7.89 5.77
C LEU A 80 8.95 -7.54 4.69
N ARG A 81 8.20 -6.45 4.90
CA ARG A 81 7.05 -6.10 4.04
C ARG A 81 6.61 -4.65 4.24
N PRO A 82 5.89 -4.07 3.27
CA PRO A 82 5.25 -2.77 3.45
C PRO A 82 4.00 -2.85 4.33
N LEU A 83 3.82 -1.86 5.21
CA LEU A 83 2.70 -1.75 6.14
C LEU A 83 1.65 -0.74 5.66
N THR A 84 2.06 0.52 5.45
CA THR A 84 1.17 1.60 5.00
C THR A 84 1.96 2.80 4.50
N PHE A 85 1.31 3.68 3.74
CA PHE A 85 1.82 5.02 3.50
C PHE A 85 1.69 5.87 4.75
N TRP A 86 2.77 6.57 5.10
CA TRP A 86 2.79 7.62 6.10
C TRP A 86 2.95 8.94 5.37
N LYS A 87 1.95 9.82 5.46
CA LYS A 87 1.80 10.94 4.54
C LYS A 87 1.80 10.44 3.07
N SER A 88 1.88 11.35 2.12
CA SER A 88 1.87 11.04 0.69
C SER A 88 3.23 10.62 0.13
N ASP A 89 4.31 10.72 0.91
CA ASP A 89 5.69 10.66 0.44
C ASP A 89 6.56 9.61 1.16
N GLU A 90 6.05 8.96 2.22
CA GLU A 90 6.77 7.92 2.95
C GLU A 90 6.01 6.60 2.97
N LEU A 91 6.72 5.48 2.83
CA LEU A 91 6.21 4.13 2.99
C LEU A 91 6.81 3.51 4.25
N ILE A 92 5.96 3.05 5.16
CA ILE A 92 6.38 2.36 6.38
C ILE A 92 6.54 0.88 6.07
N LEU A 93 7.69 0.32 6.41
CA LEU A 93 8.08 -1.06 6.22
C LEU A 93 8.29 -1.74 7.59
N GLU A 94 7.89 -3.00 7.71
CA GLU A 94 8.14 -3.85 8.88
C GLU A 94 9.60 -4.34 8.86
N GLY A 95 10.31 -4.19 9.98
CA GLY A 95 11.64 -4.75 10.20
C GLY A 95 11.60 -6.18 10.78
N THR A 96 12.69 -6.93 10.65
CA THR A 96 12.80 -8.32 11.16
C THR A 96 13.18 -8.44 12.64
N VAL A 97 13.85 -7.44 13.23
CA VAL A 97 14.49 -7.54 14.55
C VAL A 97 14.27 -6.23 15.34
N ASP A 98 14.19 -6.28 16.67
CA ASP A 98 14.25 -5.14 17.62
C ASP A 98 13.36 -3.90 17.38
N GLU A 99 12.03 -4.08 17.37
CA GLU A 99 11.03 -2.97 17.46
C GLU A 99 11.18 -1.82 16.44
N PHE A 100 11.99 -2.01 15.39
CA PHE A 100 12.22 -0.97 14.39
C PHE A 100 11.34 -1.20 13.17
N SER A 101 10.60 -0.17 12.81
CA SER A 101 10.07 -0.03 11.46
C SER A 101 11.05 0.77 10.63
N VAL A 102 10.94 0.68 9.31
CA VAL A 102 11.76 1.48 8.41
C VAL A 102 10.84 2.40 7.61
N SER A 103 11.05 3.70 7.70
CA SER A 103 10.46 4.64 6.74
C SER A 103 11.28 4.63 5.47
N TYR A 104 10.59 4.57 4.33
CA TYR A 104 11.19 4.72 3.01
C TYR A 104 10.61 5.96 2.33
N TYR A 105 11.44 6.95 2.07
CA TYR A 105 11.05 8.15 1.34
C TYR A 105 10.93 7.85 -0.14
N LEU A 106 9.74 8.02 -0.72
CA LEU A 106 9.46 7.69 -2.11
C LEU A 106 10.26 8.56 -3.09
N GLN A 107 10.43 9.85 -2.79
CA GLN A 107 11.13 10.79 -3.67
C GLN A 107 12.64 10.55 -3.70
N THR A 108 13.26 10.39 -2.53
CA THR A 108 14.72 10.27 -2.42
C THR A 108 15.19 8.82 -2.44
N GLN A 109 14.27 7.86 -2.36
CA GLN A 109 14.55 6.42 -2.27
C GLN A 109 15.48 6.05 -1.10
N LYS A 110 15.31 6.74 0.04
CA LYS A 110 16.16 6.58 1.22
C LYS A 110 15.40 5.90 2.35
N PHE A 111 16.07 4.94 2.98
CA PHE A 111 15.61 4.32 4.22
C PHE A 111 16.00 5.17 5.43
N ARG A 112 15.10 5.24 6.39
CA ARG A 112 15.33 5.83 7.71
C ARG A 112 14.74 4.90 8.77
N LYS A 113 15.52 4.64 9.82
CA LYS A 113 15.08 3.86 10.97
C LYS A 113 13.98 4.62 11.74
N LEU A 114 12.89 3.93 12.02
CA LEU A 114 11.81 4.39 12.90
C LEU A 114 11.75 3.46 14.12
N VAL A 115 11.74 4.05 15.31
CA VAL A 115 11.54 3.30 16.56
C VAL A 115 10.08 3.44 16.95
N ILE A 116 9.35 2.33 16.99
CA ILE A 116 7.95 2.30 17.41
C ILE A 116 7.87 1.55 18.74
N PHE A 117 7.77 2.29 19.84
CA PHE A 117 7.74 1.73 21.18
C PHE A 117 6.44 0.96 21.45
N GLY A 118 6.55 -0.18 22.13
CA GLY A 118 5.41 -0.90 22.70
C GLY A 118 4.75 -1.93 21.76
N ALA A 119 5.36 -2.24 20.61
CA ALA A 119 4.87 -3.28 19.71
C ALA A 119 6.04 -4.14 19.19
N ASN A 120 6.12 -5.38 19.66
CA ASN A 120 7.06 -6.38 19.13
C ASN A 120 6.77 -6.74 17.65
N ARG A 121 5.53 -6.58 17.20
CA ARG A 121 5.13 -6.84 15.80
C ARG A 121 3.91 -6.02 15.42
N ILE A 122 3.93 -5.44 14.22
CA ILE A 122 2.81 -4.65 13.70
C ILE A 122 2.03 -5.50 12.70
N PHE A 123 0.89 -6.04 13.15
CA PHE A 123 -0.01 -6.81 12.27
C PHE A 123 -0.84 -5.93 11.36
N TYR A 124 -1.19 -4.73 11.81
CA TYR A 124 -1.99 -3.77 11.07
C TYR A 124 -1.61 -2.35 11.45
N LEU A 125 -1.42 -1.48 10.45
CA LEU A 125 -1.26 -0.05 10.61
C LEU A 125 -2.19 0.63 9.59
N GLY A 126 -3.15 1.38 10.10
CA GLY A 126 -4.21 2.00 9.31
C GLY A 126 -4.32 3.50 9.56
N SER A 127 -4.85 4.21 8.57
CA SER A 127 -5.15 5.63 8.67
C SER A 127 -6.45 5.81 9.48
N TYR A 128 -6.39 6.62 10.54
CA TYR A 128 -7.59 7.03 11.27
C TYR A 128 -8.13 8.35 10.71
N VAL A 129 -9.40 8.36 10.36
CA VAL A 129 -10.14 9.60 10.02
C VAL A 129 -11.25 9.75 11.05
N LYS A 130 -11.28 10.90 11.73
CA LYS A 130 -12.32 11.20 12.72
C LYS A 130 -13.67 11.31 12.03
N SER A 131 -14.66 10.58 12.53
CA SER A 131 -16.05 10.71 12.06
C SER A 131 -16.59 12.13 12.34
N LEU A 132 -17.32 12.69 11.37
CA LEU A 132 -18.07 13.93 11.55
C LEU A 132 -19.38 13.70 12.32
N VAL A 133 -19.84 12.46 12.41
CA VAL A 133 -21.06 12.08 13.13
C VAL A 133 -20.68 11.42 14.45
N SER A 134 -21.27 11.91 15.54
CA SER A 134 -21.16 11.28 16.85
C SER A 134 -21.94 9.97 16.85
N VAL A 135 -21.30 8.86 17.24
CA VAL A 135 -21.94 7.54 17.35
C VAL A 135 -22.79 7.43 18.63
N ASN A 136 -22.71 8.42 19.52
CA ASN A 136 -23.60 8.53 20.68
C ASN A 136 -24.94 9.16 20.26
N GLY A 137 -25.78 8.37 19.57
CA GLY A 137 -27.20 8.66 19.44
C GLY A 137 -27.90 8.42 20.77
N ARG A 138 -28.63 9.42 21.27
CA ARG A 138 -29.66 9.17 22.29
C ARG A 138 -30.74 8.29 21.65
N GLY A 139 -31.04 7.17 22.31
CA GLY A 139 -32.22 6.34 21.99
C GLY A 139 -33.52 7.06 22.31
#